data_AF-A0A7X7MTT6-F1
#
_entry.id   AF-A0A7X7MTT6-F1
#
_cell.length_a   1.000
_cell.length_b   1.000
_cell.length_c   1.000
_cell.angle_alpha   90.00
_cell.angle_beta   90.00
_cell.angle_gamma   90.00
#
_symmetry.space_group_name_H-M   'P 1'
#
loop_
_entity.id
_entity.type
_entity.pdbx_description
1 polymer ?
#
loop_
_entity_poly.entity_id
_entity_poly.type
_entity_poly.pdbx_seq_one_letter_code
_entity_poly.pdbx_strand_id
1 'polypeptide(L)'
;MNMLSIEKELSENAYPGRGIIIGKSEDGKQAVTAYFIMGRSQNSRNRIFVEDGQGIRTQAFDPSKLEDPSLIIYAPVRVLGNKTIVTNGDQTDTIYEGMDQMLTFEQSLRSREFEPDAPNYTPRISGVMHIENGSYSYAMSILKSNQGNPESCNRFTYAYENPQAKEGRFIHTYMHDGNPLPSFEGEPKLIEIKGSIDEFTDRIWNSLNEDNKVSLFVRYIDIKDGSYETRIVNKNQ
;
A
#
# COMPACT_ATOMS: atom_id res chain seq x y z
N MET A 1 17.48 -11.93 -6.44
CA MET A 1 17.33 -10.50 -6.10
C MET A 1 18.15 -10.22 -4.87
N ASN A 2 18.83 -9.07 -4.81
CA ASN A 2 19.50 -8.64 -3.58
C ASN A 2 18.44 -8.05 -2.63
N MET A 3 18.53 -8.34 -1.34
CA MET A 3 17.67 -7.74 -0.32
C MET A 3 18.06 -6.28 -0.14
N LEU A 4 17.07 -5.37 -0.25
CA LEU A 4 17.28 -3.92 -0.23
C LEU A 4 16.94 -3.33 1.14
N SER A 5 17.52 -2.17 1.45
CA SER A 5 17.10 -1.36 2.59
C SER A 5 15.96 -0.43 2.17
N ILE A 6 14.83 -0.49 2.89
CA ILE A 6 13.71 0.42 2.63
C ILE A 6 14.10 1.89 2.84
N GLU A 7 15.02 2.19 3.77
CA GLU A 7 15.53 3.55 4.00
C GLU A 7 16.18 4.09 2.74
N LYS A 8 17.05 3.27 2.13
CA LYS A 8 17.79 3.65 0.93
C LYS A 8 16.83 3.84 -0.25
N GLU A 9 15.92 2.88 -0.45
CA GLU A 9 14.94 2.93 -1.55
C GLU A 9 14.02 4.16 -1.50
N LEU A 10 13.64 4.60 -0.29
CA LEU A 10 12.78 5.78 -0.12
C LEU A 10 13.59 7.09 -0.13
N SER A 11 14.76 7.14 0.51
CA SER A 11 15.58 8.36 0.57
C SER A 11 16.20 8.74 -0.77
N GLU A 12 16.52 7.76 -1.63
CA GLU A 12 17.04 8.00 -2.98
C GLU A 12 15.92 8.26 -4.02
N ASN A 13 14.65 8.14 -3.62
CA ASN A 13 13.50 8.37 -4.50
C ASN A 13 12.62 9.51 -3.96
N ALA A 14 12.75 10.69 -4.57
CA ALA A 14 12.01 11.88 -4.15
C ALA A 14 10.47 11.71 -4.23
N TYR A 15 9.98 10.81 -5.09
CA TYR A 15 8.54 10.62 -5.27
C TYR A 15 8.14 9.23 -5.81
N PRO A 16 8.11 8.19 -4.94
CA PRO A 16 7.50 6.90 -5.26
C PRO A 16 5.96 6.94 -5.33
N GLY A 17 5.34 8.04 -4.88
CA GLY A 17 3.89 8.21 -4.79
C GLY A 17 3.30 7.46 -3.59
N ARG A 18 2.47 6.45 -3.84
CA ARG A 18 1.93 5.58 -2.78
C ARG A 18 2.72 4.28 -2.76
N GLY A 19 2.95 3.73 -1.57
CA GLY A 19 3.72 2.50 -1.40
C GLY A 19 3.06 1.53 -0.43
N ILE A 20 3.13 0.24 -0.76
CA ILE A 20 2.69 -0.86 0.08
C ILE A 20 3.89 -1.77 0.34
N ILE A 21 4.10 -2.10 1.60
CA ILE A 21 5.03 -3.13 2.05
C ILE A 21 4.21 -4.24 2.68
N ILE A 22 4.47 -5.49 2.30
CA ILE A 22 3.93 -6.67 2.97
C ILE A 22 5.04 -7.69 3.18
N GLY A 23 5.13 -8.26 4.38
CA GLY A 23 6.17 -9.23 4.71
C GLY A 23 5.97 -9.86 6.08
N LYS A 24 7.07 -10.33 6.66
CA LYS A 24 7.09 -11.03 7.94
C LYS A 24 8.16 -10.45 8.86
N SER A 25 7.87 -10.36 10.15
CA SER A 25 8.78 -9.83 11.17
C SER A 25 10.09 -10.61 11.22
N GLU A 26 11.11 -9.99 11.81
CA GLU A 26 12.45 -10.57 11.96
C GLU A 26 12.42 -11.88 12.77
N ASP A 27 11.58 -11.97 13.80
CA ASP A 27 11.40 -13.18 14.60
C ASP A 27 10.44 -14.22 13.97
N GLY A 28 9.84 -13.89 12.82
CA GLY A 28 8.94 -14.75 12.08
C GLY A 28 7.55 -14.94 12.72
N LYS A 29 7.19 -14.18 13.76
CA LYS A 29 5.91 -14.37 14.45
C LYS A 29 4.78 -13.48 13.93
N GLN A 30 5.11 -12.38 13.29
CA GLN A 30 4.13 -11.38 12.89
C GLN A 30 4.11 -11.17 11.38
N ALA A 31 2.92 -11.10 10.80
CA ALA A 31 2.71 -10.54 9.48
C ALA A 31 2.82 -9.02 9.58
N VAL A 32 3.55 -8.41 8.65
CA VAL A 32 3.86 -6.98 8.68
C VAL A 32 3.31 -6.34 7.41
N THR A 33 2.62 -5.22 7.56
CA THR A 33 2.29 -4.35 6.43
C THR A 33 2.54 -2.88 6.77
N ALA A 34 2.97 -2.12 5.76
CA ALA A 34 2.97 -0.67 5.81
C ALA A 34 2.33 -0.10 4.55
N TYR A 35 1.61 1.00 4.69
CA TYR A 35 1.05 1.76 3.59
C TYR A 35 1.34 3.24 3.81
N PHE A 36 1.93 3.90 2.83
CA PHE A 36 2.18 5.33 2.90
C PHE A 36 1.63 6.06 1.68
N ILE A 37 1.36 7.34 1.90
CA ILE A 37 0.97 8.29 0.88
C ILE A 37 1.99 9.41 0.82
N MET A 38 2.45 9.70 -0.39
CA MET A 38 3.05 10.97 -0.77
C MET A 38 2.17 11.70 -1.77
N GLY A 39 2.19 13.03 -1.73
CA GLY A 39 1.42 13.89 -2.61
C GLY A 39 2.21 15.11 -3.09
N ARG A 40 2.04 15.50 -4.35
CA ARG A 40 2.63 16.71 -4.96
C ARG A 40 1.69 17.91 -4.99
N SER A 41 0.41 17.67 -5.25
CA SER A 41 -0.60 18.73 -5.33
C SER A 41 -1.18 19.04 -3.95
N GLN A 42 -1.77 20.24 -3.83
CA GLN A 42 -2.50 20.64 -2.62
C GLN A 42 -3.62 19.64 -2.30
N ASN A 43 -4.42 19.22 -3.30
CA ASN A 43 -5.50 18.23 -3.10
C ASN A 43 -4.94 16.87 -2.65
N SER A 44 -3.84 16.40 -3.25
CA SER A 44 -3.23 15.10 -2.89
C SER A 44 -2.63 15.09 -1.47
N ARG A 45 -2.15 16.24 -1.00
CA ARG A 45 -1.63 16.46 0.35
C ARG A 45 -2.72 16.72 1.39
N ASN A 46 -3.92 17.08 0.97
CA ASN A 46 -5.04 17.45 1.84
C ASN A 46 -5.77 16.23 2.41
N ARG A 47 -5.04 15.25 2.96
CA ARG A 47 -5.64 14.07 3.57
C ARG A 47 -4.84 13.54 4.75
N ILE A 48 -5.54 12.89 5.65
CA ILE A 48 -5.02 12.16 6.80
C ILE A 48 -5.62 10.76 6.85
N PHE A 49 -4.94 9.83 7.49
CA PHE A 49 -5.54 8.56 7.90
C PHE A 49 -6.26 8.72 9.23
N VAL A 50 -7.46 8.16 9.29
CA VAL A 50 -8.24 7.99 10.51
C VAL A 50 -8.61 6.53 10.67
N GLU A 51 -8.75 6.09 11.91
CA GLU A 51 -9.21 4.73 12.21
C GLU A 51 -10.64 4.53 11.71
N ASP A 52 -10.92 3.34 11.17
CA ASP A 52 -12.23 2.97 10.69
C ASP A 52 -12.48 1.47 10.93
N GLY A 53 -13.14 1.15 12.04
CA GLY A 53 -13.31 -0.23 12.49
C GLY A 53 -11.96 -0.92 12.70
N GLN A 54 -11.73 -2.02 12.00
CA GLN A 54 -10.44 -2.74 12.02
C GLN A 54 -9.44 -2.20 10.98
N GLY A 55 -9.82 -1.22 10.17
CA GLY A 55 -9.03 -0.65 9.10
C GLY A 55 -8.73 0.82 9.30
N ILE A 56 -8.48 1.51 8.19
CA ILE A 56 -8.33 2.96 8.14
C ILE A 56 -9.09 3.52 6.95
N ARG A 57 -9.48 4.78 7.04
CA ARG A 57 -10.01 5.57 5.92
C ARG A 57 -9.18 6.84 5.75
N THR A 58 -9.08 7.33 4.52
CA THR A 58 -8.59 8.68 4.29
C THR A 58 -9.71 9.69 4.54
N GLN A 59 -9.36 10.81 5.16
CA GLN A 59 -10.25 11.95 5.37
C GLN A 59 -9.53 13.21 4.92
N ALA A 60 -10.27 14.18 4.38
CA ALA A 60 -9.71 15.50 4.07
C ALA A 60 -9.19 16.16 5.35
N PHE A 61 -7.95 16.67 5.32
CA PHE A 61 -7.40 17.41 6.46
C PHE A 61 -8.15 18.73 6.66
N ASP A 62 -8.31 19.49 5.57
CA ASP A 62 -9.09 20.71 5.50
C ASP A 62 -10.22 20.51 4.47
N PRO A 63 -11.47 20.26 4.92
CA PRO A 63 -12.61 20.06 4.03
C PRO A 63 -12.87 21.22 3.07
N SER A 64 -12.44 22.45 3.39
CA SER A 64 -12.63 23.61 2.52
C SER A 64 -11.71 23.63 1.30
N LYS A 65 -10.61 22.85 1.35
CA LYS A 65 -9.63 22.69 0.25
C LYS A 65 -9.85 21.40 -0.54
N LEU A 66 -10.94 20.68 -0.27
CA LEU A 66 -11.27 19.44 -0.95
C LEU A 66 -11.81 19.77 -2.34
N GLU A 67 -11.09 19.33 -3.38
CA GLU A 67 -11.55 19.43 -4.77
C GLU A 67 -12.30 18.15 -5.14
N ASP A 68 -11.73 17.31 -5.99
CA ASP A 68 -12.29 15.99 -6.32
C ASP A 68 -11.93 14.96 -5.23
N PRO A 69 -12.93 14.41 -4.51
CA PRO A 69 -12.70 13.42 -3.47
C PRO A 69 -12.45 12.00 -4.00
N SER A 70 -12.77 11.71 -5.26
CA SER A 70 -12.88 10.35 -5.79
C SER A 70 -11.59 9.53 -5.69
N LEU A 71 -10.42 10.17 -5.81
CA LEU A 71 -9.10 9.55 -5.73
C LEU A 71 -8.38 9.78 -4.39
N ILE A 72 -9.01 10.49 -3.45
CA ILE A 72 -8.38 10.85 -2.17
C ILE A 72 -9.15 10.40 -0.94
N ILE A 73 -10.45 10.14 -1.05
CA ILE A 73 -11.31 9.60 0.02
C ILE A 73 -11.67 8.14 -0.31
N TYR A 74 -11.05 7.20 0.39
CA TYR A 74 -11.26 5.76 0.26
C TYR A 74 -10.82 5.07 1.56
N ALA A 75 -11.08 3.78 1.71
CA ALA A 75 -10.55 2.97 2.81
C ALA A 75 -9.24 2.29 2.36
N PRO A 76 -8.03 2.76 2.73
CA PRO A 76 -6.82 2.07 2.31
C PRO A 76 -6.68 0.69 2.92
N VAL A 77 -7.26 0.46 4.11
CA VAL A 77 -7.18 -0.82 4.80
C VAL A 77 -8.57 -1.27 5.20
N ARG A 78 -8.93 -2.51 4.84
CA ARG A 78 -10.14 -3.20 5.33
C ARG A 78 -9.78 -4.62 5.75
N VAL A 79 -10.54 -5.16 6.71
CA VAL A 79 -10.36 -6.52 7.22
C VAL A 79 -11.62 -7.33 6.96
N LEU A 80 -11.48 -8.46 6.26
CA LEU A 80 -12.54 -9.43 5.99
C LEU A 80 -12.17 -10.75 6.66
N GLY A 81 -12.72 -10.98 7.86
CA GLY A 81 -12.39 -12.15 8.67
C GLY A 81 -10.89 -12.25 8.93
N ASN A 82 -10.25 -13.20 8.28
CA ASN A 82 -8.82 -13.49 8.43
C ASN A 82 -7.94 -12.89 7.30
N LYS A 83 -8.51 -11.96 6.52
CA LYS A 83 -7.85 -11.28 5.40
C LYS A 83 -7.72 -9.79 5.71
N THR A 84 -6.51 -9.26 5.59
CA THR A 84 -6.26 -7.81 5.65
C THR A 84 -5.94 -7.32 4.24
N ILE A 85 -6.78 -6.43 3.72
CA ILE A 85 -6.65 -5.83 2.39
C ILE A 85 -6.03 -4.44 2.56
N VAL A 86 -5.02 -4.13 1.75
CA VAL A 86 -4.31 -2.84 1.75
C VAL A 86 -4.20 -2.34 0.32
N THR A 87 -4.69 -1.14 -0.01
CA THR A 87 -4.63 -0.61 -1.37
C THR A 87 -4.42 0.90 -1.40
N ASN A 88 -4.06 1.44 -2.58
CA ASN A 88 -3.93 2.88 -2.80
C ASN A 88 -5.18 3.60 -3.31
N GLY A 89 -6.36 2.97 -3.29
CA GLY A 89 -7.60 3.60 -3.76
C GLY A 89 -8.87 2.86 -3.34
N ASP A 90 -9.99 3.22 -3.96
CA ASP A 90 -11.31 2.62 -3.73
C ASP A 90 -11.42 1.15 -4.18
N GLN A 91 -10.42 0.62 -4.91
CA GLN A 91 -10.39 -0.81 -5.22
C GLN A 91 -10.29 -1.71 -3.97
N THR A 92 -9.98 -1.16 -2.80
CA THR A 92 -10.11 -1.89 -1.52
C THR A 92 -11.53 -2.45 -1.36
N ASP A 93 -12.56 -1.66 -1.68
CA ASP A 93 -13.95 -2.06 -1.52
C ASP A 93 -14.32 -3.12 -2.57
N THR A 94 -13.84 -2.96 -3.81
CA THR A 94 -13.99 -3.98 -4.86
C THR A 94 -13.38 -5.32 -4.46
N ILE A 95 -12.19 -5.32 -3.87
CA ILE A 95 -11.54 -6.55 -3.38
C ILE A 95 -12.34 -7.15 -2.21
N TYR A 96 -12.77 -6.31 -1.26
CA TYR A 96 -13.54 -6.75 -0.11
C TYR A 96 -14.83 -7.45 -0.54
N GLU A 97 -15.64 -6.78 -1.38
CA GLU A 97 -16.92 -7.29 -1.86
C GLU A 97 -16.74 -8.55 -2.72
N GLY A 98 -15.74 -8.57 -3.60
CA GLY A 98 -15.45 -9.75 -4.41
C GLY A 98 -15.08 -10.95 -3.54
N MET A 99 -14.22 -10.77 -2.53
CA MET A 99 -13.85 -11.85 -1.62
C MET A 99 -14.99 -12.31 -0.72
N ASP A 100 -15.87 -11.40 -0.27
CA ASP A 100 -17.09 -11.74 0.47
C ASP A 100 -18.03 -12.61 -0.39
N GLN A 101 -18.03 -12.37 -1.71
CA GLN A 101 -18.70 -13.19 -2.73
C GLN A 101 -17.86 -14.38 -3.23
N MET A 102 -16.83 -14.78 -2.50
CA MET A 102 -15.97 -15.93 -2.80
C MET A 102 -15.13 -15.82 -4.10
N LEU A 103 -14.96 -14.62 -4.65
CA LEU A 103 -14.01 -14.38 -5.74
C LEU A 103 -12.57 -14.35 -5.21
N THR A 104 -11.63 -14.77 -6.05
CA THR A 104 -10.20 -14.59 -5.74
C THR A 104 -9.80 -13.11 -5.79
N PHE A 105 -8.62 -12.80 -5.25
CA PHE A 105 -8.03 -11.47 -5.31
C PHE A 105 -7.94 -10.93 -6.76
N GLU A 106 -7.50 -11.77 -7.68
CA GLU A 106 -7.34 -11.43 -9.09
C GLU A 106 -8.69 -11.27 -9.80
N GLN A 107 -9.65 -12.15 -9.50
CA GLN A 107 -11.00 -12.06 -10.05
C GLN A 107 -11.67 -10.75 -9.65
N SER A 108 -11.58 -10.38 -8.37
CA SER A 108 -12.14 -9.14 -7.83
C SER A 108 -11.58 -7.91 -8.54
N LEU A 109 -10.29 -7.92 -8.91
CA LEU A 109 -9.62 -6.82 -9.60
C LEU A 109 -9.87 -6.75 -11.11
N ARG A 110 -10.56 -7.72 -11.73
CA ARG A 110 -10.78 -7.73 -13.20
C ARG A 110 -11.61 -6.54 -13.69
N SER A 111 -12.52 -6.03 -12.87
CA SER A 111 -13.37 -4.87 -13.16
C SER A 111 -12.67 -3.52 -13.01
N ARG A 112 -11.41 -3.51 -12.56
CA ARG A 112 -10.65 -2.30 -12.26
C ARG A 112 -9.49 -2.12 -13.23
N GLU A 113 -9.05 -0.88 -13.37
CA GLU A 113 -7.89 -0.45 -14.16
C GLU A 113 -7.03 0.52 -13.34
N PHE A 114 -6.02 1.14 -13.94
CA PHE A 114 -5.32 2.28 -13.33
C PHE A 114 -6.29 3.45 -13.04
N GLU A 115 -5.83 4.46 -12.30
CA GLU A 115 -6.64 5.64 -12.00
C GLU A 115 -6.90 6.47 -13.27
N PRO A 116 -8.11 7.03 -13.45
CA PRO A 116 -8.46 7.85 -14.62
C PRO A 116 -7.94 9.30 -14.49
N ASP A 117 -6.67 9.47 -14.11
CA ASP A 117 -6.05 10.76 -13.78
C ASP A 117 -5.03 11.21 -14.84
N ALA A 118 -5.49 11.26 -16.10
CA ALA A 118 -4.66 11.69 -17.22
C ALA A 118 -3.90 13.01 -16.90
N PRO A 119 -2.61 13.13 -17.27
CA PRO A 119 -1.84 12.20 -18.10
C PRO A 119 -1.07 11.13 -17.28
N ASN A 120 -1.27 11.03 -15.96
CA ASN A 120 -0.47 10.14 -15.12
C ASN A 120 -0.89 8.67 -15.22
N TYR A 121 -2.20 8.40 -15.34
CA TYR A 121 -2.75 7.05 -15.38
C TYR A 121 -2.22 6.18 -14.25
N THR A 122 -2.37 6.70 -13.04
CA THR A 122 -1.65 6.23 -11.88
C THR A 122 -1.94 4.77 -11.60
N PRO A 123 -0.91 3.94 -11.36
CA PRO A 123 -1.15 2.54 -11.04
C PRO A 123 -2.00 2.35 -9.78
N ARG A 124 -2.90 1.37 -9.84
CA ARG A 124 -3.56 0.85 -8.64
C ARG A 124 -2.72 -0.28 -8.08
N ILE A 125 -2.14 -0.06 -6.90
CA ILE A 125 -1.42 -1.08 -6.15
C ILE A 125 -2.31 -1.61 -5.03
N SER A 126 -2.27 -2.93 -4.86
CA SER A 126 -3.10 -3.63 -3.89
C SER A 126 -2.30 -4.76 -3.25
N GLY A 127 -2.67 -5.13 -2.03
CA GLY A 127 -2.18 -6.32 -1.38
C GLY A 127 -3.25 -6.93 -0.49
N VAL A 128 -3.17 -8.25 -0.31
CA VAL A 128 -4.01 -8.99 0.62
C VAL A 128 -3.13 -9.93 1.42
N MET A 129 -3.21 -9.81 2.74
CA MET A 129 -2.60 -10.75 3.69
C MET A 129 -3.64 -11.75 4.13
N HIS A 130 -3.30 -13.02 4.16
CA HIS A 130 -4.15 -14.10 4.64
C HIS A 130 -3.45 -14.83 5.78
N ILE A 131 -4.06 -14.82 6.96
CA ILE A 131 -3.54 -15.49 8.15
C ILE A 131 -4.58 -16.52 8.59
N GLU A 132 -4.21 -17.79 8.66
CA GLU A 132 -5.14 -18.84 9.05
C GLU A 132 -4.42 -19.98 9.75
N ASN A 133 -4.87 -20.36 10.95
CA ASN A 133 -4.34 -21.50 11.69
C ASN A 133 -2.80 -21.49 11.84
N GLY A 134 -2.21 -20.32 12.12
CA GLY A 134 -0.76 -20.16 12.24
C GLY A 134 0.00 -20.15 10.89
N SER A 135 -0.71 -20.25 9.76
CA SER A 135 -0.15 -20.09 8.42
C SER A 135 -0.32 -18.67 7.92
N TYR A 136 0.62 -18.21 7.10
CA TYR A 136 0.60 -16.87 6.53
C TYR A 136 1.00 -16.90 5.05
N SER A 137 0.18 -16.27 4.22
CA SER A 137 0.49 -15.96 2.84
C SER A 137 0.00 -14.55 2.49
N TYR A 138 0.51 -14.00 1.40
CA TYR A 138 -0.02 -12.75 0.87
C TYR A 138 0.13 -12.69 -0.64
N ALA A 139 -0.68 -11.83 -1.26
CA ALA A 139 -0.55 -11.48 -2.65
C ALA A 139 -0.47 -9.96 -2.80
N MET A 140 0.22 -9.51 -3.84
CA MET A 140 0.29 -8.11 -4.26
C MET A 140 -0.14 -8.00 -5.72
N SER A 141 -0.74 -6.88 -6.09
CA SER A 141 -1.16 -6.61 -7.47
C SER A 141 -0.86 -5.17 -7.85
N ILE A 142 -0.60 -4.99 -9.14
CA ILE A 142 -0.54 -3.67 -9.79
C ILE A 142 -1.32 -3.70 -11.10
N LEU A 143 -2.21 -2.72 -11.26
CA LEU A 143 -2.91 -2.41 -12.50
C LEU A 143 -2.34 -1.11 -13.04
N LYS A 144 -1.71 -1.13 -14.22
CA LYS A 144 -1.04 0.05 -14.79
C LYS A 144 -1.26 0.18 -16.28
N SER A 145 -1.24 1.41 -16.79
CA SER A 145 -1.33 1.65 -18.23
C SER A 145 -0.11 1.07 -18.95
N ASN A 146 -0.29 0.65 -20.20
CA ASN A 146 0.82 0.25 -21.03
C ASN A 146 1.54 1.49 -21.58
N GLN A 147 2.61 1.90 -20.91
CA GLN A 147 3.44 3.05 -21.30
C GLN A 147 2.62 4.35 -21.48
N GLY A 148 1.65 4.58 -20.60
CA GLY A 148 0.78 5.77 -20.65
C GLY A 148 -0.36 5.69 -21.67
N ASN A 149 -0.57 4.55 -22.33
CA ASN A 149 -1.72 4.37 -23.21
C ASN A 149 -3.01 4.12 -22.39
N PRO A 150 -4.02 5.01 -22.43
CA PRO A 150 -5.28 4.85 -21.69
C PRO A 150 -6.15 3.68 -22.17
N GLU A 151 -5.92 3.15 -23.37
CA GLU A 151 -6.71 2.03 -23.92
C GLU A 151 -6.14 0.65 -23.55
N SER A 152 -4.99 0.61 -22.88
CA SER A 152 -4.26 -0.63 -22.62
C SER A 152 -3.87 -0.73 -21.15
N CYS A 153 -4.51 -1.66 -20.45
CA CYS A 153 -4.28 -1.90 -19.04
C CYS A 153 -3.56 -3.23 -18.79
N ASN A 154 -2.36 -3.16 -18.22
CA ASN A 154 -1.58 -4.32 -17.79
C ASN A 154 -1.95 -4.70 -16.35
N ARG A 155 -2.14 -6.00 -16.09
CA ARG A 155 -2.50 -6.55 -14.77
C ARG A 155 -1.46 -7.56 -14.33
N PHE A 156 -0.87 -7.34 -13.17
CA PHE A 156 0.11 -8.25 -12.57
C PHE A 156 -0.32 -8.64 -11.16
N THR A 157 -0.10 -9.90 -10.81
CA THR A 157 -0.30 -10.43 -9.47
C THR A 157 0.89 -11.27 -9.07
N TYR A 158 1.34 -11.09 -7.83
CA TYR A 158 2.48 -11.79 -7.23
C TYR A 158 2.00 -12.43 -5.94
N ALA A 159 2.10 -13.76 -5.85
CA ALA A 159 1.68 -14.53 -4.68
C ALA A 159 2.90 -15.05 -3.92
N TYR A 160 2.85 -14.95 -2.60
CA TYR A 160 3.91 -15.35 -1.69
C TYR A 160 3.33 -16.26 -0.60
N GLU A 161 3.68 -17.54 -0.66
CA GLU A 161 3.32 -18.53 0.33
C GLU A 161 4.48 -18.75 1.32
N ASN A 162 4.15 -18.93 2.60
CA ASN A 162 5.13 -19.18 3.67
C ASN A 162 6.32 -18.19 3.61
N PRO A 163 6.07 -16.87 3.66
CA PRO A 163 7.13 -15.89 3.51
C PRO A 163 8.18 -16.06 4.60
N GLN A 164 9.44 -15.87 4.22
CA GLN A 164 10.57 -15.99 5.11
C GLN A 164 10.53 -14.87 6.17
N ALA A 165 10.99 -15.19 7.38
CA ALA A 165 11.20 -14.17 8.40
C ALA A 165 12.15 -13.10 7.88
N LYS A 166 12.02 -11.87 8.37
CA LYS A 166 12.86 -10.71 7.99
C LYS A 166 12.68 -10.23 6.54
N GLU A 167 11.84 -10.86 5.73
CA GLU A 167 11.62 -10.46 4.33
C GLU A 167 10.30 -9.70 4.14
N GLY A 168 10.36 -8.66 3.31
CA GLY A 168 9.19 -7.94 2.81
C GLY A 168 9.25 -7.68 1.31
N ARG A 169 8.09 -7.39 0.74
CA ARG A 169 7.90 -6.99 -0.65
C ARG A 169 7.36 -5.58 -0.70
N PHE A 170 8.06 -4.72 -1.42
CA PHE A 170 7.74 -3.32 -1.58
C PHE A 170 7.27 -3.07 -3.02
N ILE A 171 6.05 -2.56 -3.14
CA ILE A 171 5.47 -2.08 -4.40
C ILE A 171 5.03 -0.63 -4.23
N HIS A 172 5.21 0.18 -5.27
CA HIS A 172 4.81 1.59 -5.23
C HIS A 172 4.22 2.02 -6.58
N THR A 173 3.68 3.23 -6.66
CA THR A 173 2.98 3.69 -7.87
C THR A 173 3.94 4.20 -8.94
N TYR A 174 5.03 4.88 -8.58
CA TYR A 174 5.91 5.53 -9.56
C TYR A 174 7.39 5.22 -9.35
N MET A 175 8.17 5.11 -10.43
CA MET A 175 9.60 4.85 -10.37
C MET A 175 10.39 6.00 -9.75
N HIS A 176 10.03 7.23 -10.07
CA HIS A 176 10.62 8.47 -9.54
C HIS A 176 9.71 9.66 -9.88
N ASP A 177 10.11 10.88 -9.49
CA ASP A 177 9.41 12.09 -9.91
C ASP A 177 9.49 12.30 -11.42
N GLY A 178 8.51 12.99 -12.02
CA GLY A 178 8.40 13.13 -13.46
C GLY A 178 7.17 13.90 -13.91
N ASN A 179 7.06 14.12 -15.22
CA ASN A 179 5.89 14.74 -15.85
C ASN A 179 5.70 14.21 -17.30
N PRO A 180 4.79 13.24 -17.55
CA PRO A 180 3.96 12.53 -16.57
C PRO A 180 4.80 11.64 -15.64
N LEU A 181 4.18 11.16 -14.55
CA LEU A 181 4.85 10.29 -13.57
C LEU A 181 5.08 8.88 -14.14
N PRO A 182 6.34 8.37 -14.18
CA PRO A 182 6.62 7.05 -14.71
C PRO A 182 6.10 5.96 -13.78
N SER A 183 5.19 5.11 -14.26
CA SER A 183 4.63 4.00 -13.50
C SER A 183 5.70 3.01 -13.03
N PHE A 184 5.53 2.40 -11.85
CA PHE A 184 6.41 1.36 -11.32
C PHE A 184 6.62 0.20 -12.31
N GLU A 185 7.85 -0.34 -12.35
CA GLU A 185 8.26 -1.41 -13.24
C GLU A 185 8.91 -2.57 -12.49
N GLY A 186 8.70 -3.79 -13.02
CA GLY A 186 9.26 -5.01 -12.46
C GLY A 186 8.40 -5.66 -11.38
N GLU A 187 8.98 -6.65 -10.70
CA GLU A 187 8.38 -7.35 -9.57
C GLU A 187 8.49 -6.53 -8.27
N PRO A 188 7.64 -6.79 -7.26
CA PRO A 188 7.78 -6.18 -5.94
C PRO A 188 9.19 -6.38 -5.37
N LYS A 189 9.83 -5.27 -5.01
CA LYS A 189 11.21 -5.23 -4.54
C LYS A 189 11.36 -6.00 -3.22
N LEU A 190 12.35 -6.90 -3.14
CA LEU A 190 12.68 -7.59 -1.90
C LEU A 190 13.38 -6.61 -0.93
N ILE A 191 12.81 -6.42 0.25
CA ILE A 191 13.36 -5.57 1.30
C ILE A 191 13.58 -6.33 2.60
N GLU A 192 14.45 -5.79 3.45
CA GLU A 192 14.63 -6.22 4.84
C GLU A 192 13.54 -5.61 5.75
N ILE A 193 12.88 -6.44 6.57
CA ILE A 193 12.03 -6.04 7.70
C ILE A 193 12.79 -6.34 9.00
N LYS A 194 13.09 -5.31 9.79
CA LYS A 194 13.82 -5.44 11.06
C LYS A 194 13.30 -4.47 12.10
N GLY A 195 13.43 -4.87 13.36
CA GLY A 195 13.04 -4.07 14.51
C GLY A 195 11.55 -4.14 14.86
N SER A 196 11.19 -3.43 15.93
CA SER A 196 9.81 -3.31 16.41
C SER A 196 8.93 -2.52 15.43
N ILE A 197 7.61 -2.53 15.67
CA ILE A 197 6.68 -1.70 14.89
C ILE A 197 7.04 -0.21 14.97
N ASP A 198 7.52 0.27 16.12
CA ASP A 198 7.90 1.68 16.31
C ASP A 198 9.17 2.01 15.52
N GLU A 199 10.21 1.17 15.62
CA GLU A 199 11.45 1.35 14.86
C GLU A 199 11.22 1.27 13.35
N PHE A 200 10.34 0.38 12.90
CA PHE A 200 10.00 0.25 11.47
C PHE A 200 9.15 1.43 10.98
N THR A 201 8.24 1.92 11.80
CA THR A 201 7.44 3.11 11.51
C THR A 201 8.32 4.34 11.36
N ASP A 202 9.20 4.61 12.33
CA ASP A 202 10.14 5.73 12.30
C ASP A 202 11.07 5.64 11.10
N ARG A 203 11.58 4.44 10.83
CA ARG A 203 12.42 4.18 9.66
C ARG A 203 11.76 4.61 8.36
N ILE A 204 10.53 4.15 8.11
CA ILE A 204 9.80 4.50 6.89
C ILE A 204 9.53 6.00 6.87
N TRP A 205 8.94 6.54 7.94
CA TRP A 205 8.49 7.93 8.00
C TRP A 205 9.61 8.95 7.79
N ASN A 206 10.78 8.69 8.40
CA ASN A 206 11.95 9.56 8.29
C ASN A 206 12.68 9.42 6.95
N SER A 207 12.43 8.34 6.20
CA SER A 207 13.02 8.13 4.87
C SER A 207 12.16 8.69 3.74
N LEU A 208 10.88 8.98 3.99
CA LEU A 208 10.02 9.63 3.00
C LEU A 208 10.44 11.09 2.82
N ASN A 209 10.41 11.57 1.58
CA ASN A 209 10.71 12.96 1.27
C ASN A 209 9.82 13.92 2.09
N GLU A 210 10.45 14.85 2.79
CA GLU A 210 9.79 15.73 3.77
C GLU A 210 8.66 16.54 3.13
N ASP A 211 8.86 17.11 1.94
CA ASP A 211 7.86 17.95 1.28
C ASP A 211 6.66 17.16 0.76
N ASN A 212 6.86 15.88 0.47
CA ASN A 212 5.87 15.05 -0.22
C ASN A 212 5.15 14.07 0.70
N LYS A 213 5.69 13.69 1.87
CA LYS A 213 5.03 12.75 2.79
C LYS A 213 3.71 13.30 3.33
N VAL A 214 2.69 12.44 3.42
CA VAL A 214 1.34 12.82 3.86
C VAL A 214 0.93 11.99 5.07
N SER A 215 0.87 10.67 4.92
CA SER A 215 0.45 9.76 5.96
C SER A 215 1.14 8.40 5.83
N LEU A 216 1.31 7.71 6.95
CA LEU A 216 1.85 6.36 7.07
C LEU A 216 0.96 5.53 8.00
N PHE A 217 0.67 4.32 7.57
CA PHE A 217 0.06 3.26 8.36
C PHE A 217 1.04 2.10 8.45
N VAL A 218 1.24 1.54 9.64
CA VAL A 218 2.02 0.32 9.85
C VAL A 218 1.22 -0.61 10.75
N ARG A 219 1.19 -1.90 10.42
CA ARG A 219 0.52 -2.92 11.24
C ARG A 219 1.34 -4.19 11.33
N TYR A 220 1.41 -4.71 12.54
CA TYR A 220 2.01 -6.01 12.88
C TYR A 220 0.89 -6.89 13.42
N ILE A 221 0.67 -8.05 12.80
CA ILE A 221 -0.38 -9.01 13.16
C ILE A 221 0.29 -10.30 13.63
N ASP A 222 0.04 -10.73 14.86
CA ASP A 222 0.49 -12.03 15.35
C ASP A 222 -0.13 -13.15 14.52
N ILE A 223 0.72 -14.00 13.93
CA ILE A 223 0.29 -15.05 13.00
C ILE A 223 -0.46 -16.18 13.75
N LYS A 224 -0.19 -16.36 15.04
CA LYS A 224 -0.75 -17.45 15.84
C LYS A 224 -2.19 -17.16 16.25
N ASP A 225 -2.48 -15.94 16.70
CA ASP A 225 -3.80 -15.60 17.26
C ASP A 225 -4.54 -14.46 16.55
N GLY A 226 -3.89 -13.77 15.60
CA GLY A 226 -4.49 -12.69 14.82
C GLY A 226 -4.60 -11.36 15.56
N SER A 227 -4.11 -11.26 16.80
CA SER A 227 -3.99 -9.98 17.50
C SER A 227 -3.03 -9.05 16.75
N TYR A 228 -3.26 -7.74 16.82
CA TYR A 228 -2.44 -6.79 16.07
C TYR A 228 -2.21 -5.48 16.80
N GLU A 229 -1.12 -4.83 16.42
CA GLU A 229 -0.82 -3.44 16.75
C GLU A 229 -0.78 -2.60 15.48
N THR A 230 -1.17 -1.33 15.60
CA THR A 230 -1.16 -0.38 14.49
C THR A 230 -0.45 0.91 14.91
N ARG A 231 0.24 1.54 13.96
CA ARG A 231 0.70 2.93 14.05
C ARG A 231 0.15 3.70 12.87
N ILE A 232 -0.36 4.90 13.14
CA ILE A 232 -0.80 5.87 12.14
C ILE A 232 -0.01 7.15 12.40
N VAL A 233 0.66 7.64 11.37
CA VAL A 233 1.40 8.91 11.39
C VAL A 233 0.83 9.79 10.29
N ASN A 234 0.45 11.02 10.64
CA ASN A 234 -0.05 12.02 9.71
C ASN A 234 0.85 13.24 9.79
N LYS A 235 1.21 13.82 8.64
CA LYS A 235 2.00 15.06 8.61
C LYS A 235 1.22 16.26 9.16
N ASN A 236 -0.08 16.29 8.89
CA ASN A 236 -0.96 17.41 9.23
C ASN A 236 -1.85 17.08 10.44
N GLN A 237 -1.28 16.69 11.58
CA GLN A 237 -2.05 16.37 12.78
C GLN A 237 -1.42 16.96 14.04
#